data_AF-A0A1I0MES2-F1
#
_entry.id   AF-A0A1I0MES2-F1
#
_cell.length_a   1.000
_cell.length_b   1.000
_cell.length_c   1.000
_cell.angle_alpha   90.00
_cell.angle_beta   90.00
_cell.angle_gamma   90.00
#
_symmetry.space_group_name_H-M   'P 1'
#
loop_
_entity.id
_entity.type
_entity.pdbx_description
1 polymer ?
#
loop_
_entity_poly.entity_id
_entity_poly.type
_entity_poly.pdbx_seq_one_letter_code
_entity_poly.pdbx_strand_id
1 'polypeptide(L)'
;MGDYSKTFEWIEFPQGRVRYAGGRRGRDEPPMETFAIELYDRVYYGEICESLLADGNRYNLMIVSFGWTKHEWRGIEPNPRDCATFTPRELEKVQALLCQAVQVWRGLDDRPPFLTEYFESRFMGEVIFQDGWALIRDESEI
;
A
#
# COMPACT_ATOMS: atom_id res chain seq x y z
N MET A 1 -18.38 -1.55 -21.52
CA MET A 1 -18.12 -1.46 -20.06
C MET A 1 -16.77 -2.12 -19.87
N GLY A 2 -15.72 -1.34 -19.61
CA GLY A 2 -14.35 -1.87 -19.52
C GLY A 2 -14.24 -2.81 -18.33
N ASP A 3 -13.61 -3.96 -18.55
CA ASP A 3 -13.34 -4.92 -17.50
C ASP A 3 -12.15 -4.41 -16.66
N TYR A 4 -12.43 -3.51 -15.72
CA TYR A 4 -11.44 -2.92 -14.80
C TYR A 4 -10.76 -3.96 -13.90
N SER A 5 -11.13 -5.24 -14.00
CA SER A 5 -10.50 -6.34 -13.27
C SER A 5 -9.06 -6.60 -13.71
N LYS A 6 -8.68 -6.26 -14.96
CA LYS A 6 -7.35 -6.54 -15.51
C LYS A 6 -6.26 -5.54 -15.13
N THR A 7 -6.61 -4.28 -14.90
CA THR A 7 -5.62 -3.21 -14.64
C THR A 7 -4.92 -3.39 -13.29
N PHE A 8 -5.62 -3.97 -12.32
CA PHE A 8 -5.13 -4.17 -10.95
C PHE A 8 -4.94 -5.65 -10.63
N GLU A 9 -4.59 -6.45 -11.64
CA GLU A 9 -4.13 -7.82 -11.42
C GLU A 9 -2.85 -7.86 -10.59
N TRP A 10 -2.54 -9.05 -10.07
CA TRP A 10 -1.30 -9.28 -9.34
C TRP A 10 -0.09 -9.02 -10.23
N ILE A 11 0.80 -8.14 -9.76
CA ILE A 11 2.09 -7.87 -10.35
C ILE A 11 3.12 -8.71 -9.61
N GLU A 12 3.81 -9.58 -10.36
CA GLU A 12 4.80 -10.52 -9.84
C GLU A 12 6.18 -9.85 -9.72
N PHE A 13 6.84 -10.04 -8.58
CA PHE A 13 8.21 -9.61 -8.32
C PHE A 13 9.02 -10.74 -7.65
N PRO A 14 10.37 -10.68 -7.61
CA PRO A 14 11.17 -11.74 -6.98
C PRO A 14 10.89 -11.97 -5.50
N GLN A 15 10.31 -10.99 -4.80
CA GLN A 15 10.04 -11.04 -3.36
C GLN A 15 8.62 -11.50 -3.03
N GLY A 16 7.72 -11.54 -4.02
CA GLY A 16 6.29 -11.80 -3.86
C GLY A 16 5.49 -11.07 -4.94
N ARG A 17 4.17 -11.00 -4.78
CA ARG A 17 3.30 -10.28 -5.71
C ARG A 17 2.43 -9.26 -5.01
N VAL A 18 2.04 -8.24 -5.75
CA VAL A 18 1.31 -7.08 -5.23
C VAL A 18 0.23 -6.64 -6.18
N ARG A 19 -0.87 -6.14 -5.64
CA ARG A 19 -1.91 -5.48 -6.43
C ARG A 19 -2.51 -4.32 -5.69
N TYR A 20 -3.07 -3.39 -6.44
CA TYR A 20 -3.99 -2.41 -5.88
C TYR A 20 -5.31 -3.12 -5.53
N ALA A 21 -5.79 -2.93 -4.30
CA ALA A 21 -6.96 -3.61 -3.75
C ALA A 21 -8.21 -2.71 -3.74
N GLY A 22 -8.09 -1.45 -4.18
CA GLY A 22 -9.19 -0.51 -4.32
C GLY A 22 -9.24 0.54 -3.21
N GLY A 23 -9.97 1.61 -3.48
CA GLY A 23 -10.30 2.64 -2.51
C GLY A 23 -11.58 2.31 -1.75
N ARG A 24 -11.57 2.45 -0.42
CA ARG A 24 -12.78 2.42 0.42
C ARG A 24 -13.18 3.85 0.78
N ARG A 25 -14.45 4.18 0.57
CA ARG A 25 -15.04 5.44 1.06
C ARG A 25 -16.01 5.14 2.19
N GLY A 26 -15.66 5.54 3.41
CA GLY A 26 -16.68 5.84 4.42
C GLY A 26 -17.51 7.04 3.97
N ARG A 27 -18.75 7.18 4.46
CA ARG A 27 -19.64 8.28 4.04
C ARG A 27 -19.04 9.67 4.36
N ASP A 28 -18.25 9.76 5.44
CA ASP A 28 -17.62 10.98 5.95
C ASP A 28 -16.11 10.82 6.20
N GLU A 29 -15.49 9.75 5.70
CA GLU A 29 -14.06 9.48 5.85
C GLU A 29 -13.33 9.71 4.51
N PRO A 30 -12.08 10.23 4.55
CA PRO A 30 -11.23 10.28 3.36
C PRO A 30 -11.15 8.89 2.69
N PRO A 31 -11.08 8.81 1.36
CA PRO A 31 -10.90 7.54 0.68
C PRO A 31 -9.62 6.86 1.17
N MET A 32 -9.76 5.67 1.74
CA MET A 32 -8.64 4.81 2.13
C MET A 32 -8.24 3.97 0.93
N GLU A 33 -7.11 4.28 0.33
CA GLU A 33 -6.58 3.50 -0.79
C GLU A 33 -5.84 2.29 -0.24
N THR A 34 -6.16 1.10 -0.75
CA THR A 34 -5.61 -0.16 -0.22
C THR A 34 -4.83 -0.93 -1.26
N PHE A 35 -3.84 -1.67 -0.80
CA PHE A 35 -3.07 -2.63 -1.60
C PHE A 35 -3.08 -4.00 -0.92
N ALA A 36 -2.75 -5.03 -1.69
CA ALA A 36 -2.58 -6.38 -1.21
C ALA A 36 -1.22 -6.92 -1.65
N ILE A 37 -0.53 -7.62 -0.76
CA ILE A 37 0.73 -8.32 -1.01
C ILE A 37 0.54 -9.78 -0.67
N GLU A 38 0.98 -10.65 -1.55
CA GLU A 38 1.12 -12.07 -1.23
C GLU A 38 2.57 -12.39 -0.90
N LEU A 39 2.77 -12.87 0.32
CA LEU A 39 4.06 -13.26 0.87
C LEU A 39 3.90 -14.65 1.51
N TYR A 40 4.70 -15.63 1.05
CA TYR A 40 4.65 -17.02 1.51
C TYR A 40 3.22 -17.62 1.48
N ASP A 41 2.56 -17.53 0.32
CA ASP A 41 1.20 -18.06 0.07
C ASP A 41 0.09 -17.46 0.95
N ARG A 42 0.35 -16.30 1.55
CA ARG A 42 -0.64 -15.55 2.35
C ARG A 42 -0.77 -14.14 1.84
N VAL A 43 -2.01 -13.67 1.74
CA VAL A 43 -2.34 -12.31 1.32
C VAL A 43 -2.49 -11.43 2.55
N TYR A 44 -1.77 -10.32 2.54
CA TYR A 44 -1.82 -9.26 3.53
C TYR A 44 -2.23 -7.96 2.87
N TYR A 45 -3.06 -7.18 3.54
CA TYR A 45 -3.52 -5.90 3.06
C TYR A 45 -2.79 -4.77 3.78
N GLY A 46 -2.68 -3.63 3.09
CA GLY A 46 -2.16 -2.40 3.65
C GLY A 46 -2.86 -1.18 3.05
N GLU A 47 -2.62 -0.02 3.66
CA GLU A 47 -3.15 1.26 3.25
C GLU A 47 -2.03 2.18 2.79
N ILE A 48 -2.35 2.93 1.75
CA ILE A 48 -1.49 3.92 1.13
C ILE A 48 -2.27 5.23 1.00
N CYS A 49 -1.62 6.35 1.24
CA CYS A 49 -2.23 7.67 1.06
C CYS A 49 -1.22 8.66 0.49
N GLU A 50 -1.73 9.80 0.02
CA GLU A 50 -0.90 10.91 -0.42
C GLU A 50 -0.41 11.71 0.79
N SER A 51 0.90 11.94 0.85
CA SER A 51 1.54 12.87 1.78
C SER A 51 1.84 14.17 1.06
N LEU A 52 0.95 15.15 1.23
CA LEU A 52 1.10 16.48 0.63
C LEU A 52 2.32 17.21 1.19
N LEU A 53 3.12 17.78 0.29
CA LEU A 53 4.19 18.70 0.63
C LEU A 53 3.62 20.09 0.96
N ALA A 54 4.46 20.97 1.52
CA ALA A 54 4.06 22.28 2.03
C ALA A 54 3.39 23.20 1.00
N ASP A 55 3.53 22.93 -0.30
CA ASP A 55 2.89 23.72 -1.35
C ASP A 55 1.49 23.23 -1.74
N GLY A 56 1.02 22.12 -1.16
CA GLY A 56 -0.32 21.56 -1.38
C GLY A 56 -0.53 20.90 -2.74
N ASN A 57 0.47 20.92 -3.60
CA ASN A 57 0.38 20.52 -5.01
C ASN A 57 1.33 19.38 -5.35
N ARG A 58 2.42 19.22 -4.58
CA ARG A 58 3.30 18.06 -4.69
C ARG A 58 2.99 17.08 -3.58
N TYR A 59 3.15 15.80 -3.87
CA TYR A 59 2.95 14.75 -2.88
C TYR A 59 3.97 13.61 -3.03
N ASN A 60 4.21 12.93 -1.92
CA ASN A 60 4.79 11.60 -1.86
C ASN A 60 3.70 10.59 -1.52
N LEU A 61 3.99 9.30 -1.63
CA LEU A 61 3.11 8.27 -1.11
C LEU A 61 3.54 7.87 0.29
N MET A 62 2.58 7.61 1.16
CA MET A 62 2.81 7.13 2.51
C MET A 62 2.11 5.80 2.71
N ILE A 63 2.86 4.80 3.15
CA ILE A 63 2.32 3.54 3.66
C ILE A 63 1.94 3.78 5.12
N VAL A 64 0.65 3.81 5.37
CA VAL A 64 0.05 4.11 6.68
C VAL A 64 0.09 2.86 7.55
N SER A 65 -0.26 1.72 6.96
CA SER A 65 -0.43 0.46 7.68
C SER A 65 -0.33 -0.75 6.76
N PHE A 66 0.05 -1.89 7.33
CA PHE A 66 0.22 -3.16 6.62
C PHE A 66 0.10 -4.36 7.56
N GLY A 67 -0.37 -5.48 7.01
CA GLY A 67 -0.38 -6.78 7.68
C GLY A 67 -1.76 -7.34 7.94
N TRP A 68 -2.82 -6.66 7.52
CA TRP A 68 -4.18 -7.12 7.75
C TRP A 68 -4.44 -8.42 7.01
N THR A 69 -5.00 -9.41 7.70
CA THR A 69 -5.32 -10.72 7.10
C THR A 69 -6.68 -10.73 6.40
N LYS A 70 -7.50 -9.71 6.64
CA LYS A 70 -8.79 -9.48 6.01
C LYS A 70 -8.77 -8.16 5.28
N HIS A 71 -9.45 -8.11 4.15
CA HIS A 71 -9.66 -6.87 3.41
C HIS A 71 -10.58 -5.89 4.17
N GLU A 72 -11.32 -6.36 5.18
CA GLU A 72 -12.23 -5.54 5.97
C GLU A 72 -11.56 -4.95 7.22
N TRP A 73 -11.22 -3.66 7.17
CA TRP A 73 -10.72 -2.92 8.33
C TRP A 73 -11.39 -1.54 8.47
N ARG A 74 -11.37 -0.97 9.69
CA ARG A 74 -12.08 0.25 10.12
C ARG A 74 -11.20 1.25 10.89
N GLY A 75 -9.88 1.19 10.74
CA GLY A 75 -8.97 2.07 11.48
C GLY A 75 -7.67 2.36 10.75
N ILE A 76 -6.91 3.33 11.25
CA ILE A 76 -5.69 3.85 10.60
C ILE A 76 -4.40 3.23 11.16
N GLU A 77 -4.42 2.64 12.36
CA GLU A 77 -3.25 2.00 12.96
C GLU A 77 -3.37 0.45 12.91
N PRO A 78 -2.26 -0.27 12.69
CA PRO A 78 -2.25 -1.73 12.75
C PRO A 78 -2.65 -2.23 14.15
N ASN A 79 -3.77 -2.95 14.26
CA ASN A 79 -4.16 -3.59 15.52
C ASN A 79 -3.53 -4.99 15.62
N PRO A 80 -2.80 -5.32 16.71
CA PRO A 80 -2.23 -6.65 16.93
C PRO A 80 -3.20 -7.82 16.87
N ARG A 81 -4.50 -7.59 17.04
CA ARG A 81 -5.52 -8.64 16.93
C ARG A 81 -5.91 -8.97 15.50
N ASP A 82 -5.67 -8.05 14.56
CA ASP A 82 -6.18 -8.11 13.19
C ASP A 82 -5.05 -8.12 12.14
N CYS A 83 -3.83 -7.82 12.57
CA CYS A 83 -2.61 -7.79 11.76
C CYS A 83 -1.69 -8.98 12.05
N ALA A 84 -1.05 -9.48 11.02
CA ALA A 84 0.11 -10.35 11.15
C ALA A 84 1.34 -9.58 11.64
N THR A 85 2.26 -10.30 12.28
CA THR A 85 3.57 -9.81 12.67
C THR A 85 4.64 -10.30 11.69
N PHE A 86 5.63 -9.45 11.45
CA PHE A 86 6.69 -9.68 10.46
C PHE A 86 8.06 -9.51 11.09
N THR A 87 9.05 -10.26 10.62
CA THR A 87 10.45 -9.98 10.97
C THR A 87 10.94 -8.75 10.20
N PRO A 88 11.99 -8.06 10.66
CA PRO A 88 12.59 -6.93 9.94
C PRO A 88 12.93 -7.29 8.48
N ARG A 89 13.47 -8.49 8.25
CA ARG A 89 13.80 -8.99 6.91
C ARG A 89 12.58 -9.19 6.01
N GLU A 90 11.45 -9.61 6.57
CA GLU A 90 10.19 -9.69 5.83
C GLU A 90 9.70 -8.29 5.44
N LEU A 91 9.82 -7.31 6.34
CA LEU A 91 9.44 -5.93 6.06
C LEU A 91 10.35 -5.27 5.02
N GLU A 92 11.65 -5.52 5.02
CA GLU A 92 12.56 -5.04 3.96
C GLU A 92 12.11 -5.52 2.57
N LYS A 93 11.66 -6.78 2.46
CA LYS A 93 11.11 -7.30 1.20
C LYS A 93 9.83 -6.58 0.80
N VAL A 94 8.94 -6.35 1.76
CA VAL A 94 7.67 -5.63 1.53
C VAL A 94 7.94 -4.20 1.08
N GLN A 95 8.88 -3.49 1.72
CA GLN A 95 9.28 -2.14 1.34
C GLN A 95 9.83 -2.10 -0.08
N ALA A 96 10.77 -2.99 -0.42
CA ALA A 96 11.33 -3.08 -1.75
C ALA A 96 10.26 -3.37 -2.81
N LEU A 97 9.35 -4.31 -2.51
CA LEU A 97 8.25 -4.68 -3.38
C LEU A 97 7.28 -3.50 -3.60
N LEU A 98 6.92 -2.74 -2.56
CA LEU A 98 6.03 -1.57 -2.69
C LEU A 98 6.67 -0.44 -3.49
N CYS A 99 7.95 -0.16 -3.24
CA CYS A 99 8.69 0.84 -4.02
C CYS A 99 8.73 0.48 -5.51
N GLN A 100 8.93 -0.80 -5.84
CA GLN A 100 8.89 -1.29 -7.23
C GLN A 100 7.47 -1.24 -7.81
N ALA A 101 6.47 -1.66 -7.04
CA ALA A 101 5.07 -1.64 -7.43
C ALA A 101 4.59 -0.24 -7.83
N VAL A 102 4.93 0.78 -7.03
CA VAL A 102 4.59 2.17 -7.30
C VAL A 102 5.16 2.64 -8.65
N GLN A 103 6.39 2.24 -9.00
CA GLN A 103 6.95 2.58 -10.31
C GLN A 103 6.19 1.90 -11.45
N VAL A 104 5.77 0.64 -11.27
CA VAL A 104 4.97 -0.08 -12.28
C VAL A 104 3.59 0.53 -12.42
N TRP A 105 2.88 0.78 -11.31
CA TRP A 105 1.55 1.40 -11.30
C TRP A 105 1.55 2.79 -11.93
N ARG A 106 2.60 3.57 -11.69
CA ARG A 106 2.79 4.87 -12.34
C ARG A 106 2.93 4.75 -13.86
N GLY A 107 3.42 3.61 -14.37
CA GLY A 107 3.56 3.35 -15.80
C GLY A 107 2.28 2.88 -16.48
N LEU A 108 1.22 2.53 -15.74
CA LEU A 108 -0.04 2.06 -16.31
C LEU A 108 -0.80 3.21 -17.00
N ASP A 109 -1.55 2.88 -18.05
CA ASP A 109 -2.48 3.82 -18.69
C ASP A 109 -3.67 4.13 -17.77
N ASP A 110 -4.16 3.11 -17.08
CA ASP A 110 -5.19 3.20 -16.05
C ASP A 110 -4.51 3.00 -14.69
N ARG A 111 -4.21 4.11 -14.02
CA ARG A 111 -3.39 4.11 -12.79
C ARG A 111 -4.28 4.03 -11.55
N PRO A 112 -3.76 3.55 -10.41
CA PRO A 112 -4.45 3.74 -9.15
C PRO A 112 -4.75 5.24 -8.92
N PRO A 113 -5.90 5.59 -8.31
CA PRO A 113 -6.32 6.98 -8.14
C PRO A 113 -5.27 7.87 -7.47
N PHE A 114 -4.58 7.34 -6.45
CA PHE A 114 -3.50 8.02 -5.71
C PHE A 114 -2.20 8.28 -6.52
N LEU A 115 -2.13 7.80 -7.76
CA LEU A 115 -1.05 8.06 -8.72
C LEU A 115 -1.54 8.85 -9.94
N THR A 116 -2.78 9.32 -9.91
CA THR A 116 -3.32 10.19 -10.96
C THR A 116 -2.79 11.60 -10.76
N GLU A 117 -1.92 12.04 -11.68
CA GLU A 117 -1.39 13.40 -11.70
C GLU A 117 -2.36 14.33 -12.46
N TYR A 118 -2.75 15.43 -11.83
CA TYR A 118 -3.56 16.50 -12.44
C TYR A 118 -2.67 17.71 -12.76
N PHE A 119 -3.20 18.73 -13.44
CA PHE A 119 -2.44 19.93 -13.84
C PHE A 119 -1.62 20.56 -12.70
N GLU A 120 -2.12 20.48 -11.46
CA GLU A 120 -1.46 21.02 -10.27
C GLU A 120 -0.96 19.95 -9.30
N SER A 121 -1.32 18.66 -9.48
CA SER A 121 -0.97 17.59 -8.54
C SER A 121 0.13 16.70 -9.10
N ARG A 122 1.28 16.65 -8.43
CA ARG A 122 2.48 15.94 -8.93
C ARG A 122 3.09 15.00 -7.89
N PHE A 123 3.27 13.74 -8.30
CA PHE A 123 3.98 12.75 -7.49
C PHE A 123 5.48 12.96 -7.59
N MET A 124 6.14 13.12 -6.44
CA MET A 124 7.57 13.43 -6.36
C MET A 124 8.47 12.19 -6.40
N GLY A 125 7.91 10.99 -6.28
CA GLY A 125 8.63 9.73 -6.47
C GLY A 125 9.02 9.01 -5.18
N GLU A 126 8.76 9.57 -4.00
CA GLU A 126 9.13 8.92 -2.74
C GLU A 126 7.97 8.13 -2.14
N VAL A 127 8.31 6.98 -1.55
CA VAL A 127 7.41 6.14 -0.77
C VAL A 127 7.91 6.17 0.67
N ILE A 128 7.11 6.74 1.56
CA ILE A 128 7.39 6.94 2.97
C ILE A 128 6.68 5.82 3.75
N PHE A 129 7.35 5.24 4.74
CA PHE A 129 6.74 4.27 5.64
C PHE A 129 6.51 4.95 6.98
N GLN A 130 5.24 5.08 7.39
CA GLN A 130 4.89 5.73 8.64
C GLN A 130 5.44 4.95 9.84
N ASP A 131 5.83 5.62 10.93
CA ASP A 131 6.18 4.93 12.16
C ASP A 131 5.02 4.03 12.64
N GLY A 132 5.32 2.77 12.92
CA GLY A 132 4.31 1.80 13.33
C GLY A 132 3.41 1.26 12.20
N TRP A 133 3.76 1.48 10.92
CA TRP A 133 2.99 0.97 9.77
C TRP A 133 2.83 -0.55 9.72
N ALA A 134 3.69 -1.32 10.38
CA ALA A 134 3.57 -2.77 10.45
C ALA A 134 3.97 -3.27 11.84
N LEU A 135 3.40 -4.40 12.25
CA LEU A 135 3.77 -5.04 13.51
C LEU A 135 5.03 -5.87 13.33
N ILE A 136 6.02 -5.59 14.16
CA ILE A 136 7.31 -6.27 14.16
C ILE A 136 7.29 -7.36 15.23
N ARG A 137 7.75 -8.56 14.89
CA ARG A 137 8.17 -9.58 15.86
C ARG A 137 9.69 -9.64 15.88
N ASP A 138 10.25 -9.74 17.08
CA ASP A 138 11.68 -9.99 17.24
C ASP A 138 12.04 -11.40 16.75
N GLU A 139 13.20 -11.55 16.11
CA GLU A 139 13.75 -12.86 15.72
C GLU A 139 14.22 -13.71 16.93
N SER A 140 13.97 -13.22 18.15
CA SER A 140 14.43 -13.78 19.43
C SER A 140 13.47 -14.81 20.05
N GLU A 141 12.29 -15.03 19.48
CA GLU A 141 11.32 -16.01 19.98
C GLU A 141 11.32 -17.28 19.10
N ILE A 142 12.38 -18.08 19.22
CA ILE A 142 12.39 -19.51 18.90
C ILE A 142 12.89 -20.28 20.13
#